data_AF-A0A5N9H8V6-F1
#
_entry.id   AF-A0A5N9H8V6-F1
#
_cell.length_a   1.000
_cell.length_b   1.000
_cell.length_c   1.000
_cell.angle_alpha   90.00
_cell.angle_beta   90.00
_cell.angle_gamma   90.00
#
_symmetry.space_group_name_H-M   'P 1'
#
loop_
_entity.id
_entity.type
_entity.pdbx_description
1 polymer ?
#
loop_
_entity_poly.entity_id
_entity_poly.type
_entity_poly.pdbx_seq_one_letter_code
_entity_poly.pdbx_strand_id
1 'polypeptide(L)'
;MPFGGNDWLALTEEPVIEPDLPICDPHHHFWDRRPERIPYHRYLLHELAADINGGHNVRSTVFIEARSMYRADGPDELKPVGEVEFVQGLAAASASGLYGSGRAAASIIGHA
;
A
#
# COMPACT_ATOMS: atom_id res chain seq x y z
N MET A 1 2.13 18.24 20.86
CA MET A 1 2.58 17.50 19.67
C MET A 1 1.36 16.78 19.11
N PRO A 2 0.94 17.07 17.87
CA PRO A 2 -0.20 16.41 17.25
C PRO A 2 0.24 14.98 16.93
N PHE A 3 -0.02 14.04 17.84
CA PHE A 3 0.26 12.64 17.56
C PHE A 3 -0.85 12.12 16.64
N GLY A 4 -0.58 12.12 15.33
CA GLY A 4 -1.37 11.40 14.33
C GLY A 4 -1.86 12.25 13.16
N GLY A 5 -2.26 11.56 12.10
CA GLY A 5 -2.72 12.17 10.85
C GLY A 5 -1.57 12.68 9.97
N ASN A 6 -1.93 13.56 9.04
CA ASN A 6 -1.03 14.10 8.02
C ASN A 6 -0.42 15.46 8.42
N ASP A 7 -0.68 15.97 9.63
CA ASP A 7 -0.23 17.29 10.08
C ASP A 7 1.28 17.48 9.95
N TRP A 8 2.07 16.44 10.26
CA TRP A 8 3.52 16.47 10.07
C TRP A 8 3.94 16.44 8.60
N LEU A 9 3.26 15.64 7.76
CA LEU A 9 3.51 15.56 6.33
C LEU A 9 3.19 16.89 5.63
N ALA A 10 2.18 17.61 6.11
CA ALA A 10 1.74 18.90 5.57
C ALA A 10 2.66 20.07 5.93
N LEU A 11 3.72 19.85 6.72
CA LEU A 11 4.66 20.93 7.08
C LEU A 11 5.49 21.42 5.90
N THR A 12 5.62 20.63 4.84
CA THR A 12 6.41 20.98 3.66
C THR A 12 5.81 20.33 2.43
N GLU A 13 5.48 21.14 1.44
CA GLU A 13 5.07 20.67 0.12
C GLU A 13 6.21 20.91 -0.87
N GLU A 14 6.61 19.86 -1.58
CA GLU A 14 7.64 19.93 -2.60
C GLU A 14 6.99 19.88 -4.00
N PRO A 15 7.51 20.66 -4.98
CA PRO A 15 7.00 20.59 -6.34
C PRO A 15 7.32 19.24 -6.98
N VAL A 16 6.38 18.70 -7.74
CA VAL A 16 6.59 17.49 -8.53
C VAL A 16 7.66 17.74 -9.59
N ILE A 17 8.70 16.90 -9.56
CA ILE A 17 9.79 16.89 -10.54
C ILE A 17 9.47 15.84 -11.60
N GLU A 18 9.67 16.20 -12.87
CA GLU A 18 9.44 15.32 -14.03
C GLU A 18 8.07 14.60 -13.99
N PRO A 19 6.96 15.35 -14.00
CA PRO A 19 5.62 14.80 -13.78
C PRO A 19 5.22 13.73 -14.81
N ASP A 20 5.83 13.73 -15.99
CA ASP A 20 5.53 12.76 -17.05
C ASP A 20 6.40 11.48 -16.96
N LEU A 21 7.46 11.45 -16.14
CA LEU A 21 8.34 10.29 -16.03
C LEU A 21 7.57 9.10 -15.44
N PRO A 22 7.41 7.98 -16.16
CA PRO A 22 6.72 6.82 -15.62
C PRO A 22 7.53 6.16 -14.52
N ILE A 23 6.91 5.99 -13.35
CA ILE A 23 7.54 5.44 -12.15
C ILE A 23 6.90 4.09 -11.80
N CYS A 24 7.74 3.13 -11.43
CA CYS A 24 7.34 1.96 -10.66
C CYS A 24 7.81 2.17 -9.23
N ASP A 25 6.89 2.25 -8.26
CA ASP A 25 7.24 2.24 -6.85
C ASP A 25 7.55 0.79 -6.43
N PRO A 26 8.82 0.45 -6.13
CA PRO A 26 9.22 -0.93 -5.91
C PRO A 26 8.89 -1.41 -4.48
N HIS A 27 8.35 -0.57 -3.59
CA HIS A 27 8.19 -0.95 -2.20
C HIS A 27 7.06 -0.18 -1.51
N HIS A 28 5.95 -0.86 -1.29
CA HIS A 28 4.96 -0.45 -0.29
C HIS A 28 4.41 -1.66 0.46
N HIS A 29 3.59 -1.38 1.47
CA HIS A 29 2.94 -2.38 2.30
C HIS A 29 1.43 -2.08 2.38
N PHE A 30 0.66 -3.00 2.92
CA PHE A 30 -0.74 -2.82 3.28
C PHE A 30 -1.02 -3.45 4.64
N TRP A 31 -1.93 -2.86 5.39
CA TRP A 31 -2.47 -3.42 6.63
C TRP A 31 -3.77 -2.70 7.01
N ASP A 32 -4.76 -3.41 7.57
CA ASP A 32 -6.01 -2.76 8.04
C ASP A 32 -6.00 -2.47 9.55
N ARG A 33 -5.44 -3.39 10.35
CA ARG A 33 -5.45 -3.30 11.82
C ARG A 33 -4.14 -3.78 12.43
N ARG A 34 -3.21 -2.85 12.64
CA ARG A 34 -1.90 -3.11 13.27
C ARG A 34 -1.87 -2.54 14.70
N PRO A 35 -2.32 -3.29 15.72
CA PRO A 35 -2.58 -2.76 17.07
C PRO A 35 -1.33 -2.20 17.76
N GLU A 36 -0.15 -2.69 17.38
CA GLU A 36 1.14 -2.27 17.95
C GLU A 36 1.64 -0.91 17.41
N ARG A 37 0.97 -0.32 16.40
CA ARG A 37 1.47 0.83 15.62
C ARG A 37 0.48 2.00 15.63
N ILE A 38 0.13 2.53 16.79
CA ILE A 38 -0.73 3.72 16.91
C ILE A 38 0.13 4.99 16.68
N PRO A 39 -0.29 5.94 15.82
CA PRO A 39 -1.59 6.04 15.14
C PRO A 39 -1.68 5.35 13.76
N TYR A 40 -0.57 4.92 13.16
CA TYR A 40 -0.49 4.35 11.81
C TYR A 40 -0.85 2.85 11.72
N HIS A 41 -2.01 2.49 12.27
CA HIS A 41 -2.48 1.12 12.37
C HIS A 41 -3.22 0.62 11.12
N ARG A 42 -3.38 1.48 10.11
CA ARG A 42 -4.05 1.22 8.83
C ARG A 42 -3.27 1.89 7.69
N TYR A 43 -3.16 1.19 6.58
CA TYR A 43 -2.70 1.68 5.29
C TYR A 43 -3.21 0.71 4.21
N LEU A 44 -4.21 1.14 3.44
CA LEU A 44 -4.93 0.35 2.44
C LEU A 44 -4.98 1.08 1.10
N LEU A 45 -5.64 0.47 0.12
CA LEU A 45 -5.73 0.98 -1.25
C LEU A 45 -6.09 2.47 -1.37
N HIS A 46 -7.05 2.99 -0.60
CA HIS A 46 -7.40 4.41 -0.64
C HIS A 46 -6.29 5.35 -0.18
N GLU A 47 -5.46 4.94 0.79
CA GLU A 47 -4.33 5.72 1.28
C GLU A 47 -3.19 5.68 0.26
N LEU A 48 -2.85 4.49 -0.25
CA LEU A 48 -1.88 4.37 -1.34
C LEU A 48 -2.33 5.17 -2.58
N ALA A 49 -3.61 5.11 -2.95
CA ALA A 49 -4.14 5.87 -4.07
C ALA A 49 -4.01 7.37 -3.86
N ALA A 50 -4.17 7.88 -2.63
CA ALA A 50 -3.92 9.29 -2.35
C ALA A 50 -2.45 9.65 -2.58
N ASP A 51 -1.52 8.81 -2.14
CA ASP A 51 -0.09 9.03 -2.28
C ASP A 51 0.36 8.97 -3.76
N ILE A 52 0.02 7.90 -4.48
CA ILE A 52 0.51 7.68 -5.85
C ILE A 52 -0.18 8.55 -6.90
N ASN A 53 -1.32 9.17 -6.57
CA ASN A 53 -1.98 10.17 -7.41
C ASN A 53 -1.64 11.61 -6.97
N GLY A 54 -0.65 11.81 -6.10
CA GLY A 54 -0.21 13.13 -5.60
C GLY A 54 0.51 14.02 -6.62
N GLY A 55 0.71 13.54 -7.85
CA GLY A 55 1.18 14.33 -8.99
C GLY A 55 2.33 13.71 -9.77
N HIS A 56 3.09 12.79 -9.17
CA HIS A 56 4.03 11.96 -9.90
C HIS A 56 3.29 10.91 -10.77
N ASN A 57 3.88 10.55 -11.92
CA ASN A 57 3.33 9.55 -12.83
C ASN A 57 3.67 8.12 -12.39
N VAL A 58 3.17 7.71 -11.22
CA VAL A 58 3.32 6.34 -10.71
C VAL A 58 2.36 5.40 -11.46
N ARG A 59 2.90 4.47 -12.23
CA ARG A 59 2.14 3.54 -13.07
C ARG A 59 1.89 2.20 -12.41
N SER A 60 2.77 1.78 -11.53
CA SER A 60 2.67 0.50 -10.83
C SER A 60 3.38 0.55 -9.50
N THR A 61 2.94 -0.29 -8.58
CA THR A 61 3.62 -0.49 -7.31
C THR A 61 3.88 -1.97 -7.03
N VAL A 62 4.87 -2.27 -6.20
CA VAL A 62 5.19 -3.63 -5.73
C VAL A 62 4.89 -3.71 -4.24
N PHE A 63 4.06 -4.67 -3.85
CA PHE A 63 3.79 -4.96 -2.44
C PHE A 63 4.89 -5.86 -1.87
N ILE A 64 5.33 -5.57 -0.65
CA ILE A 64 6.25 -6.38 0.12
C ILE A 64 5.55 -6.86 1.41
N GLU A 65 5.69 -8.14 1.72
CA GLU A 65 5.22 -8.84 2.93
C GLU A 65 5.35 -7.97 4.19
N ALA A 66 4.28 -7.91 4.99
CA ALA A 66 4.19 -7.05 6.19
C ALA A 66 3.56 -7.74 7.40
N ARG A 67 3.33 -9.05 7.32
CA ARG A 67 2.67 -9.91 8.30
C ARG A 67 1.22 -9.51 8.57
N SER A 68 0.58 -8.93 7.56
CA SER A 68 -0.82 -8.51 7.58
C SER A 68 -1.73 -9.62 7.10
N MET A 69 -2.91 -9.75 7.71
CA MET A 69 -3.98 -10.63 7.18
C MET A 69 -3.56 -12.11 6.95
N TYR A 70 -2.59 -12.61 7.72
CA TYR A 70 -2.27 -14.04 7.76
C TYR A 70 -3.53 -14.84 8.13
N ARG A 71 -3.66 -16.06 7.58
CA ARG A 71 -4.79 -16.93 7.91
C ARG A 71 -4.82 -17.19 9.42
N ALA A 72 -6.02 -17.15 10.00
CA ALA A 72 -6.21 -17.39 11.42
C ALA A 72 -6.09 -18.89 11.77
N ASP A 73 -6.37 -19.76 10.80
CA ASP A 73 -6.38 -21.21 10.91
C ASP A 73 -5.55 -21.87 9.79
N GLY A 74 -5.42 -23.21 9.88
CA GLY A 74 -4.62 -24.01 8.96
C GLY A 74 -3.15 -24.20 9.38
N PRO A 75 -2.35 -24.92 8.57
CA PRO A 75 -0.93 -25.16 8.82
C PRO A 75 -0.14 -23.84 8.92
N ASP A 76 0.81 -23.77 9.85
CA ASP A 76 1.57 -22.53 10.12
C ASP A 76 2.32 -22.03 8.88
N GLU A 77 2.87 -22.95 8.10
CA GLU A 77 3.58 -22.67 6.85
C GLU A 77 2.67 -22.10 5.74
N LEU A 78 1.35 -22.27 5.85
CA LEU A 78 0.36 -21.74 4.90
C LEU A 78 -0.34 -20.46 5.39
N LYS A 79 -0.09 -20.02 6.62
CA LYS A 79 -0.67 -18.77 7.14
C LYS A 79 -0.32 -17.52 6.30
N PRO A 80 0.92 -17.35 5.81
CA PRO A 80 1.28 -16.18 4.99
C PRO A 80 0.52 -16.07 3.67
N VAL A 81 -0.06 -17.17 3.16
CA VAL A 81 -0.87 -17.15 1.94
C VAL A 81 -2.08 -16.23 2.08
N GLY A 82 -2.62 -16.07 3.31
CA GLY A 82 -3.73 -15.14 3.58
C GLY A 82 -3.38 -13.68 3.27
N GLU A 83 -2.12 -13.27 3.48
CA GLU A 83 -1.67 -11.93 3.10
C GLU A 83 -1.69 -11.75 1.58
N VAL A 84 -1.18 -12.74 0.85
CA VAL A 84 -1.17 -12.71 -0.62
C VAL A 84 -2.60 -12.63 -1.17
N GLU A 85 -3.53 -13.42 -0.63
CA GLU A 85 -4.95 -13.38 -1.00
C GLU A 85 -5.58 -12.00 -0.73
N PHE A 86 -5.28 -11.42 0.44
CA PHE A 86 -5.73 -10.09 0.82
C PHE A 86 -5.22 -9.00 -0.13
N VAL A 87 -3.90 -8.98 -0.39
CA VAL A 87 -3.26 -8.01 -1.29
C VAL A 87 -3.75 -8.18 -2.72
N GLN A 88 -3.95 -9.41 -3.18
CA GLN A 88 -4.52 -9.70 -4.49
C GLN A 88 -5.93 -9.10 -4.65
N GLY A 89 -6.74 -9.09 -3.59
CA GLY A 89 -8.03 -8.41 -3.57
C GLY A 89 -7.91 -6.89 -3.76
N LEU A 90 -6.94 -6.25 -3.09
CA LEU A 90 -6.66 -4.82 -3.25
C LEU A 90 -6.12 -4.51 -4.66
N ALA A 91 -5.24 -5.34 -5.20
CA ALA A 91 -4.73 -5.22 -6.55
C ALA A 91 -5.86 -5.34 -7.59
N ALA A 92 -6.80 -6.26 -7.39
CA ALA A 92 -7.99 -6.40 -8.24
C ALA A 92 -8.93 -5.19 -8.14
N ALA A 93 -9.10 -4.61 -6.95
CA ALA A 93 -9.88 -3.38 -6.79
C ALA A 93 -9.21 -2.19 -7.49
N SER A 94 -7.90 -2.01 -7.33
CA SER A 94 -7.11 -1.02 -8.09
C SER A 94 -7.26 -1.22 -9.59
N ALA A 95 -7.32 -2.48 -10.04
CA ALA A 95 -7.40 -2.82 -11.45
C ALA A 95 -8.63 -2.28 -12.18
N SER A 96 -9.67 -1.92 -11.45
CA SER A 96 -10.89 -1.29 -11.97
C SER A 96 -10.65 0.10 -12.56
N GLY A 97 -9.55 0.77 -12.21
CA GLY A 97 -9.26 2.17 -12.56
C GLY A 97 -10.00 3.20 -11.71
N LEU A 98 -10.86 2.77 -10.77
CA LEU A 98 -11.62 3.68 -9.89
C LEU A 98 -10.73 4.41 -8.86
N TYR A 99 -9.50 3.91 -8.64
CA TYR A 99 -8.52 4.45 -7.69
C TYR A 99 -7.38 5.23 -8.37
N GLY A 100 -7.59 5.65 -9.61
CA GLY A 100 -6.59 6.33 -10.43
C GLY A 100 -5.96 5.42 -11.48
N SER A 101 -4.98 5.96 -12.20
CA SER A 101 -4.38 5.30 -13.37
C SER A 101 -3.28 4.29 -13.03
N GLY A 102 -2.76 4.33 -11.80
CA GLY A 102 -1.73 3.43 -11.30
C GLY A 102 -2.26 2.03 -10.99
N ARG A 103 -1.36 1.04 -11.04
CA ARG A 103 -1.64 -0.36 -10.73
C ARG A 103 -1.04 -0.71 -9.35
N ALA A 104 -1.86 -0.64 -8.32
CA ALA A 104 -1.44 -1.00 -6.97
C ALA A 104 -1.11 -2.49 -6.89
N ALA A 105 0.03 -2.82 -6.26
CA ALA A 105 0.52 -4.18 -6.06
C ALA A 105 0.49 -5.02 -7.36
N ALA A 106 1.00 -4.44 -8.45
CA ALA A 106 1.18 -5.13 -9.72
C ALA A 106 2.12 -6.35 -9.60
N SER A 107 2.94 -6.39 -8.55
CA SER A 107 3.65 -7.56 -8.09
C SER A 107 3.57 -7.67 -6.57
N ILE A 108 3.61 -8.90 -6.07
CA ILE A 108 3.48 -9.24 -4.64
C ILE A 108 4.69 -10.09 -4.26
N ILE A 109 5.50 -9.59 -3.33
CA ILE A 109 6.59 -10.35 -2.72
C ILE A 109 6.09 -10.87 -1.37
N GLY A 110 5.76 -12.16 -1.33
CA GLY A 110 5.26 -12.84 -0.12
C GLY A 110 6.35 -13.50 0.71
N HIS A 111 5.94 -14.07 1.84
CA HIS A 111 6.80 -14.86 2.73
C HIS A 111 7.20 -16.20 2.10
N ALA A 112 8.42 -16.67 2.38
CA ALA A 112 8.97 -17.95 1.90
C ALA A 112 9.47 -18.81 3.06
#